data_AF-A0A087B694-F1
#
_entry.id   AF-A0A087B694-F1
#
_cell.length_a   1.000
_cell.length_b   1.000
_cell.length_c   1.000
_cell.angle_alpha   90.00
_cell.angle_beta   90.00
_cell.angle_gamma   90.00
#
_symmetry.space_group_name_H-M   'P 1'
#
loop_
_entity.id
_entity.type
_entity.pdbx_description
1 polymer ?
#
loop_
_entity_poly.entity_id
_entity_poly.type
_entity_poly.pdbx_seq_one_letter_code
_entity_poly.pdbx_strand_id
1 'polypeptide(L)'
;MTENIENVENVENTGGEFPATLEELIEKTPVLEGFPMMVVPGKLKPKQSADFLVLETVVEDTLAKLDIEKEPVQQAIRMGYVVEVADEFFTKIVKDKKAYERWAEGKPAADLAAAYLTLCAFYKIELGKSALSSTRTGNAE
;
A
#
# COMPACT_ATOMS: atom_id res chain seq x y z
N MET A 1 35.34 38.10 -10.49
CA MET A 1 33.99 38.25 -9.90
C MET A 1 33.15 37.14 -10.49
N THR A 2 33.08 36.01 -9.78
CA THR A 2 31.90 35.58 -8.98
C THR A 2 30.81 35.05 -9.93
N GLU A 3 30.32 33.81 -9.89
CA GLU A 3 30.28 32.77 -8.85
C GLU A 3 30.25 31.36 -9.45
N ASN A 4 30.74 30.41 -8.65
CA ASN A 4 30.40 29.00 -8.71
C ASN A 4 28.88 28.84 -8.71
N ILE A 5 28.33 28.11 -9.67
CA ILE A 5 27.03 27.46 -9.47
C ILE A 5 27.35 25.99 -9.21
N GLU A 6 27.17 25.67 -7.94
CA GLU A 6 27.38 24.39 -7.29
C GLU A 6 26.56 23.27 -7.96
N ASN A 7 27.17 22.08 -7.94
CA ASN A 7 26.53 20.78 -7.77
C ASN A 7 25.02 20.74 -8.03
N VAL A 8 24.64 20.37 -9.25
CA VAL A 8 23.43 19.59 -9.42
C VAL A 8 23.73 18.23 -8.81
N GLU A 9 23.43 18.08 -7.52
CA GLU A 9 23.41 16.77 -6.88
C GLU A 9 22.53 15.86 -7.75
N ASN A 10 23.16 14.81 -8.25
CA ASN A 10 22.49 13.62 -8.71
C ASN A 10 21.39 13.31 -7.69
N VAL A 11 20.13 13.50 -8.08
CA VAL A 11 19.07 12.70 -7.49
C VAL A 11 19.39 11.29 -7.98
N GLU A 12 20.18 10.58 -7.18
CA GLU A 12 20.39 9.16 -7.33
C GLU A 12 19.00 8.57 -7.47
N ASN A 13 18.76 7.99 -8.64
CA ASN A 13 17.69 7.04 -8.83
C ASN A 13 18.01 5.88 -7.89
N THR A 14 17.65 6.02 -6.61
CA THR A 14 17.74 4.94 -5.63
C THR A 14 16.67 3.95 -6.03
N GLY A 15 17.01 3.08 -6.97
CA GLY A 15 16.36 1.79 -7.20
C GLY A 15 16.53 0.91 -5.98
N GLY A 16 16.12 1.40 -4.81
CA GLY A 16 16.06 0.65 -3.58
C GLY A 16 15.02 -0.44 -3.75
N GLU A 17 15.34 -1.64 -3.29
CA GLU A 17 14.38 -2.73 -3.23
C GLU A 17 13.10 -2.26 -2.51
N PHE A 18 11.95 -2.71 -3.02
CA PHE A 18 10.69 -2.46 -2.35
C PHE A 18 10.77 -2.97 -0.91
N PRO A 19 10.29 -2.21 0.10
CA PRO A 19 10.50 -2.53 1.51
C PRO A 19 10.16 -3.98 1.87
N ALA A 20 11.04 -4.63 2.63
CA ALA A 20 10.88 -6.04 3.02
C ALA A 20 9.99 -6.22 4.25
N THR A 21 9.80 -5.16 5.05
CA THR A 21 8.93 -5.17 6.24
C THR A 21 7.95 -4.00 6.23
N LEU A 22 6.88 -4.12 7.03
CA LEU A 22 5.90 -3.05 7.18
C LEU A 22 6.52 -1.84 7.89
N GLU A 23 7.40 -2.07 8.85
CA GLU A 23 8.15 -1.03 9.55
C GLU A 23 9.00 -0.21 8.57
N GLU A 24 9.75 -0.88 7.69
CA GLU A 24 10.55 -0.22 6.67
C GLU A 24 9.68 0.55 5.67
N LEU A 25 8.52 -0.01 5.31
CA LEU A 25 7.54 0.67 4.45
C LEU A 25 7.04 1.97 5.10
N ILE A 26 6.71 1.94 6.39
CA ILE A 26 6.25 3.11 7.15
C ILE A 26 7.35 4.17 7.24
N GLU A 27 8.58 3.77 7.57
CA GLU A 27 9.72 4.68 7.68
C GLU A 27 10.03 5.39 6.34
N LYS A 28 9.91 4.68 5.22
CA LYS A 28 10.22 5.20 3.89
C LYS A 28 9.07 5.92 3.21
N THR A 29 7.85 5.85 3.75
CA THR A 29 6.66 6.39 3.08
C THR A 29 5.99 7.46 3.95
N PRO A 30 6.16 8.77 3.66
CA PRO A 30 5.63 9.85 4.48
C PRO A 30 4.12 9.78 4.74
N VAL A 31 3.33 9.31 3.76
CA VAL A 31 1.87 9.21 3.93
C VAL A 31 1.45 8.16 4.98
N LEU A 32 2.35 7.23 5.31
CA LEU A 32 2.19 6.19 6.33
C LEU A 32 2.78 6.59 7.69
N GLU A 33 3.28 7.83 7.86
CA GLU A 33 3.80 8.27 9.14
C GLU A 33 2.77 8.07 10.26
N GLY A 34 3.20 7.42 11.35
CA GLY A 34 2.34 7.07 12.49
C GLY A 34 1.35 5.94 12.25
N PHE A 35 1.41 5.26 11.09
CA PHE A 35 0.52 4.14 10.79
C PHE A 35 0.78 2.97 11.75
N PRO A 36 -0.26 2.36 12.34
CA PRO A 36 -0.10 1.28 13.31
C PRO A 36 0.31 -0.05 12.67
N MET A 37 0.92 -0.92 13.47
CA MET A 37 1.26 -2.27 13.05
C MET A 37 0.04 -3.13 12.73
N MET A 38 0.18 -4.00 11.73
CA MET A 38 -0.88 -4.91 11.27
C MET A 38 -0.49 -6.38 11.36
N VAL A 39 -1.46 -7.27 11.13
CA VAL A 39 -1.20 -8.69 10.85
C VAL A 39 -0.40 -8.78 9.55
N VAL A 40 0.81 -9.34 9.60
CA VAL A 40 1.66 -9.47 8.41
C VAL A 40 1.00 -10.38 7.35
N PRO A 41 1.28 -10.17 6.05
CA PRO A 41 0.55 -10.84 4.97
C PRO A 41 0.56 -12.37 5.05
N GLY A 42 1.70 -12.99 5.37
CA GLY A 42 1.84 -14.44 5.55
C GLY A 42 1.14 -15.02 6.81
N LYS A 43 0.45 -14.19 7.60
CA LYS A 43 -0.31 -14.60 8.80
C LYS A 43 -1.80 -14.24 8.72
N LEU A 44 -2.28 -13.81 7.56
CA LEU A 44 -3.70 -13.59 7.33
C LEU A 44 -4.51 -14.89 7.53
N LYS A 45 -5.66 -14.77 8.19
CA LYS A 45 -6.65 -15.85 8.31
C LYS A 45 -7.41 -16.02 6.99
N PRO A 46 -8.05 -17.19 6.73
CA PRO A 46 -8.75 -17.43 5.46
C PRO A 46 -9.73 -16.33 5.05
N LYS A 47 -10.53 -15.82 5.98
CA LYS A 47 -11.44 -14.68 5.71
C LYS A 47 -10.69 -13.41 5.33
N GLN A 48 -9.58 -13.11 6.01
CA GLN A 48 -8.78 -11.91 5.71
C GLN A 48 -8.07 -12.04 4.35
N SER A 49 -7.63 -13.24 3.97
CA SER A 49 -7.11 -13.49 2.63
C SER A 49 -8.17 -13.30 1.55
N ALA A 50 -9.41 -13.75 1.79
CA ALA A 50 -10.52 -13.52 0.87
C ALA A 50 -10.88 -12.02 0.76
N ASP A 51 -10.96 -11.31 1.89
CA ASP A 51 -11.20 -9.86 1.91
C ASP A 51 -10.07 -9.11 1.17
N PHE A 52 -8.82 -9.56 1.30
CA PHE A 52 -7.69 -8.96 0.57
C PHE A 52 -7.79 -9.16 -0.94
N LEU A 53 -8.21 -10.33 -1.42
CA LEU A 53 -8.42 -10.58 -2.85
C LEU A 53 -9.44 -9.60 -3.45
N VAL A 54 -10.50 -9.27 -2.71
CA VAL A 54 -11.49 -8.26 -3.13
C VAL A 54 -10.82 -6.89 -3.25
N LEU A 55 -10.08 -6.46 -2.23
CA LEU A 55 -9.34 -5.20 -2.24
C LEU A 55 -8.37 -5.13 -3.44
N GLU A 56 -7.53 -6.16 -3.62
CA GLU A 56 -6.59 -6.24 -4.73
C GLU A 56 -7.29 -6.09 -6.09
N THR A 57 -8.40 -6.81 -6.29
CA THR A 57 -9.18 -6.75 -7.53
C THR A 57 -9.76 -5.35 -7.76
N VAL A 58 -10.29 -4.70 -6.72
CA VAL A 58 -10.86 -3.35 -6.80
C VAL A 58 -9.77 -2.32 -7.15
N VAL A 59 -8.58 -2.45 -6.57
CA VAL A 59 -7.43 -1.60 -6.87
C VAL A 59 -7.01 -1.79 -8.33
N GLU A 60 -6.84 -3.03 -8.78
CA GLU A 60 -6.45 -3.33 -10.16
C GLU A 60 -7.47 -2.80 -11.19
N ASP A 61 -8.76 -3.04 -10.95
CA ASP A 61 -9.83 -2.55 -11.82
C ASP A 61 -9.86 -1.02 -11.88
N THR A 62 -9.63 -0.37 -10.73
CA THR A 62 -9.58 1.09 -10.63
C THR A 62 -8.39 1.66 -11.39
N LEU A 63 -7.19 1.10 -11.20
CA LEU A 63 -5.96 1.53 -11.87
C LEU A 63 -6.04 1.30 -13.39
N ALA A 64 -6.66 0.22 -13.85
CA ALA A 64 -6.84 -0.06 -15.27
C ALA A 64 -7.81 0.91 -15.97
N LYS A 65 -8.70 1.57 -15.22
CA LYS A 65 -9.75 2.48 -15.73
C LYS A 65 -9.46 3.95 -15.43
N LEU A 66 -8.31 4.27 -14.85
CA LEU A 66 -7.91 5.62 -14.52
C LEU A 66 -7.46 6.36 -15.78
N ASP A 67 -8.37 7.15 -16.36
CA ASP A 67 -8.07 8.17 -17.36
C ASP A 67 -8.42 9.56 -16.80
N ILE A 68 -7.44 10.14 -16.11
CA ILE A 68 -7.56 11.33 -15.25
C ILE A 68 -8.02 12.56 -16.03
N GLU A 69 -7.66 12.65 -17.31
CA GLU A 69 -7.98 13.81 -18.15
C GLU A 69 -9.40 13.78 -18.70
N LYS A 70 -10.02 12.59 -18.77
CA LYS A 70 -11.31 12.40 -19.44
C LYS A 70 -12.50 12.33 -18.50
N GLU A 71 -12.32 11.81 -17.28
CA GLU A 71 -13.46 11.54 -16.38
C GLU A 71 -13.18 11.84 -14.89
N PRO A 72 -12.97 13.11 -14.50
CA PRO A 72 -12.58 13.46 -13.12
C PRO A 72 -13.59 13.06 -12.04
N VAL A 73 -14.89 13.08 -12.36
CA VAL A 73 -15.94 12.63 -11.42
C VAL A 73 -15.89 11.11 -11.25
N GLN A 74 -15.74 10.35 -12.33
CA GLN A 74 -15.64 8.90 -12.24
C GLN A 74 -14.36 8.47 -11.52
N GLN A 75 -13.27 9.18 -11.73
CA GLN A 75 -12.05 9.00 -10.97
C GLN A 75 -12.29 9.19 -9.46
N ALA A 76 -12.93 10.29 -9.06
CA ALA A 76 -13.23 10.55 -7.66
C ALA A 76 -14.09 9.43 -7.04
N ILE A 77 -15.09 8.93 -7.78
CA ILE A 77 -15.93 7.80 -7.35
C ILE A 77 -15.09 6.52 -7.17
N ARG A 78 -14.25 6.17 -8.15
CA ARG A 78 -13.42 4.96 -8.09
C ARG A 78 -12.41 5.03 -6.95
N MET A 79 -11.75 6.17 -6.78
CA MET A 79 -10.80 6.37 -5.69
C MET A 79 -11.48 6.36 -4.32
N GLY A 80 -12.67 6.95 -4.20
CA GLY A 80 -13.49 6.84 -2.99
C GLY A 80 -13.85 5.39 -2.66
N TYR A 81 -14.18 4.58 -3.67
CA TYR A 81 -14.47 3.17 -3.47
C TYR A 81 -13.23 2.35 -3.06
N VAL A 82 -12.05 2.64 -3.63
CA VAL A 82 -10.79 2.06 -3.16
C VAL A 82 -10.55 2.39 -1.68
N VAL A 83 -10.75 3.65 -1.28
CA VAL A 83 -10.60 4.09 0.12
C VAL A 83 -11.56 3.33 1.04
N GLU A 84 -12.82 3.19 0.68
CA GLU A 84 -13.83 2.47 1.46
C GLU A 84 -13.46 0.99 1.67
N VAL A 85 -13.17 0.27 0.58
CA VAL A 85 -12.83 -1.17 0.63
C VAL A 85 -11.51 -1.39 1.38
N ALA A 86 -10.53 -0.50 1.19
CA ALA A 86 -9.26 -0.59 1.88
C ALA A 86 -9.37 -0.31 3.37
N ASP A 87 -10.12 0.73 3.77
CA ASP A 87 -10.36 1.07 5.16
C ASP A 87 -11.04 -0.09 5.91
N GLU A 88 -12.06 -0.71 5.29
CA GLU A 88 -12.73 -1.88 5.85
C GLU A 88 -11.74 -3.04 6.06
N PHE A 89 -10.88 -3.31 5.07
CA PHE A 89 -9.88 -4.37 5.17
C PHE A 89 -8.84 -4.08 6.25
N PHE A 90 -8.20 -2.90 6.22
CA PHE A 90 -7.11 -2.56 7.13
C PHE A 90 -7.58 -2.44 8.58
N THR A 91 -8.80 -1.95 8.82
CA THR A 91 -9.43 -1.95 10.15
C THR A 91 -9.63 -3.36 10.72
N LYS A 92 -9.83 -4.38 9.88
CA LYS A 92 -9.98 -5.78 10.32
C LYS A 92 -8.66 -6.43 10.72
N ILE A 93 -7.53 -5.92 10.25
CA ILE A 93 -6.22 -6.56 10.43
C ILE A 93 -5.23 -5.73 11.25
N VAL A 94 -5.58 -4.49 11.58
CA VAL A 94 -4.77 -3.65 12.46
C VAL A 94 -4.72 -4.21 13.89
N LYS A 95 -3.54 -4.15 14.52
CA LYS A 95 -3.34 -4.63 15.89
C LYS A 95 -3.91 -3.68 16.93
N ASP A 96 -3.85 -2.37 16.66
CA ASP A 96 -4.41 -1.32 17.50
C ASP A 96 -5.39 -0.45 16.69
N LYS A 97 -6.69 -0.69 16.91
CA LYS A 97 -7.77 0.04 16.24
C LYS A 97 -7.82 1.52 16.62
N LYS A 98 -7.50 1.87 17.87
CA LYS A 98 -7.54 3.28 18.31
C LYS A 98 -6.39 4.06 17.70
N ALA A 99 -5.22 3.44 17.57
CA ALA A 99 -4.11 4.05 16.84
C ALA A 99 -4.45 4.24 15.36
N TYR A 100 -5.15 3.27 14.75
CA TYR A 100 -5.62 3.39 13.36
C TYR A 100 -6.61 4.55 13.18
N GLU A 101 -7.64 4.62 14.03
CA GLU A 101 -8.63 5.69 13.99
C GLU A 101 -7.97 7.07 14.10
N ARG A 102 -7.03 7.24 15.04
CA ARG A 102 -6.26 8.49 15.19
C ARG A 102 -5.36 8.78 14.01
N TRP A 103 -4.75 7.76 13.41
CA TRP A 103 -3.94 7.93 12.23
C TRP A 103 -4.79 8.41 11.05
N ALA A 104 -5.98 7.83 10.84
CA ALA A 104 -6.86 8.19 9.73
C ALA A 104 -7.59 9.54 9.95
N GLU A 105 -7.78 9.96 11.20
CA GLU A 105 -8.54 11.15 11.56
C GLU A 105 -8.05 12.42 10.85
N GLY A 106 -8.97 13.08 10.14
CA GLY A 106 -8.69 14.35 9.46
C GLY A 106 -7.79 14.26 8.23
N LYS A 107 -7.33 13.07 7.83
CA LYS A 107 -6.50 12.92 6.62
C LYS A 107 -7.32 13.16 5.34
N PRO A 108 -6.76 13.88 4.35
CA PRO A 108 -7.37 14.00 3.03
C PRO A 108 -7.59 12.64 2.36
N ALA A 109 -8.68 12.50 1.60
CA ALA A 109 -8.98 11.27 0.88
C ALA A 109 -7.86 10.87 -0.12
N ALA A 110 -7.15 11.84 -0.71
CA ALA A 110 -6.02 11.57 -1.59
C ALA A 110 -4.83 10.94 -0.84
N ASP A 111 -4.57 11.38 0.38
CA ASP A 111 -3.50 10.83 1.22
C ASP A 111 -3.86 9.42 1.70
N LEU A 112 -5.11 9.22 2.14
CA LEU A 112 -5.61 7.89 2.49
C LEU A 112 -5.54 6.92 1.30
N ALA A 113 -5.94 7.38 0.12
CA ALA A 113 -5.82 6.59 -1.10
C ALA A 113 -4.37 6.19 -1.40
N ALA A 114 -3.44 7.14 -1.35
CA ALA A 114 -2.02 6.86 -1.55
C ALA A 114 -1.47 5.86 -0.52
N ALA A 115 -1.82 6.04 0.76
CA ALA A 115 -1.44 5.11 1.82
C ALA A 115 -1.96 3.69 1.56
N TYR A 116 -3.25 3.56 1.23
CA TYR A 116 -3.87 2.26 1.00
C TYR A 116 -3.37 1.57 -0.28
N LEU A 117 -3.08 2.32 -1.35
CA LEU A 117 -2.46 1.76 -2.55
C LEU A 117 -1.06 1.21 -2.24
N THR A 118 -0.25 1.95 -1.48
CA THR A 118 1.08 1.51 -1.05
C THR A 118 0.99 0.25 -0.18
N LEU A 119 0.08 0.21 0.79
CA LEU A 119 -0.14 -0.96 1.63
C LEU A 119 -0.65 -2.17 0.81
N CYS A 120 -1.56 -1.95 -0.14
CA CYS A 120 -2.06 -3.01 -1.02
C CYS A 120 -0.92 -3.62 -1.85
N ALA A 121 -0.04 -2.79 -2.41
CA ALA A 121 1.14 -3.25 -3.14
C ALA A 121 2.06 -4.09 -2.25
N PHE A 122 2.31 -3.66 -1.01
CA PHE A 122 3.11 -4.41 -0.05
C PHE A 122 2.52 -5.79 0.26
N TYR A 123 1.22 -5.87 0.56
CA TYR A 123 0.55 -7.14 0.85
C TYR A 123 0.60 -8.09 -0.36
N LYS A 124 0.37 -7.57 -1.57
CA LYS A 124 0.44 -8.35 -2.81
C LYS A 124 1.83 -8.96 -3.02
N ILE A 125 2.88 -8.16 -2.89
CA ILE A 125 4.27 -8.60 -3.07
C ILE A 125 4.62 -9.69 -2.06
N GLU A 126 4.33 -9.47 -0.78
CA GLU A 126 4.67 -10.41 0.30
C GLU A 126 3.88 -11.73 0.23
N LEU A 127 2.61 -11.68 -0.18
CA LEU A 127 1.82 -12.88 -0.44
C LEU A 127 2.36 -13.66 -1.65
N GLY A 128 2.78 -12.98 -2.70
CA GLY A 128 3.43 -13.59 -3.86
C GLY A 128 4.73 -14.34 -3.49
N LYS A 129 5.56 -13.73 -2.64
CA LYS A 129 6.76 -14.40 -2.08
C LYS A 129 6.39 -15.64 -1.26
N SER A 130 5.37 -15.53 -0.42
CA SER A 130 4.89 -16.63 0.43
C SER A 130 4.36 -17.81 -0.40
N ALA A 131 3.64 -17.54 -1.49
CA ALA A 131 3.15 -18.56 -2.41
C ALA A 131 4.32 -19.32 -3.06
N LEU A 132 5.35 -18.61 -3.54
CA LEU A 132 6.55 -19.22 -4.14
C LEU A 132 7.36 -20.06 -3.15
N SER A 133 7.44 -19.63 -1.88
CA SER A 133 8.10 -20.40 -0.82
C SER A 133 7.38 -21.72 -0.53
N SER A 134 6.03 -21.71 -0.52
CA SER A 134 5.22 -22.91 -0.31
C SER A 134 5.28 -23.90 -1.48
N THR A 135 5.45 -23.44 -2.71
CA THR A 135 5.60 -24.33 -3.88
C THR A 135 6.97 -25.01 -3.90
N ARG A 136 8.02 -24.35 -3.37
CA ARG A 136 9.39 -24.89 -3.36
C ARG A 136 9.57 -26.08 -2.43
N THR A 137 8.69 -26.29 -1.46
CA THR A 137 8.71 -27.48 -0.57
C THR A 137 7.98 -28.68 -1.15
N GLY A 138 7.28 -28.54 -2.29
CA GLY A 138 6.51 -29.62 -2.93
C GLY A 138 7.27 -30.45 -3.98
N ASN A 139 8.49 -30.07 -4.36
CA ASN A 139 9.32 -30.78 -5.34
C ASN A 139 10.61 -31.35 -4.71
N ALA A 140 10.48 -31.92 -3.51
CA ALA A 140 11.51 -32.76 -2.91
C ALA A 140 10.97 -34.20 -2.78
N GLU A 141 10.74 -34.85 -3.92
CA GLU A 141 10.79 -36.31 -4.09
C GLU A 141 11.47 -36.63 -5.43
#